data_AF-A0A7G6SUP2-F1
#
_entry.id   AF-A0A7G6SUP2-F1
#
_cell.length_a   1.000
_cell.length_b   1.000
_cell.length_c   1.000
_cell.angle_alpha   90.00
_cell.angle_beta   90.00
_cell.angle_gamma   90.00
#
_symmetry.space_group_name_H-M   'P 1'
#
loop_
_entity.id
_entity.type
_entity.pdbx_description
1 polymer ?
#
loop_
_entity_poly.entity_id
_entity_poly.type
_entity_poly.pdbx_seq_one_letter_code
_entity_poly.pdbx_strand_id
1 'polypeptide(L)'
;MTLAVKLAGMLKAAKSASVEVTEGLDALRAEISDLKAKRNQVESTPVPKQEALKRLDAFLAQLGERAERFFYAQVFTQREDYRPPAILPSNMGEVALGFAAPLLRERVAALISESYGTGDGPSTEAHRQIVTKLDADIFELELAEEALVRNAEAAGIEILRRADADPRAVLASDDSLPSL
;
A
#
# COMPACT_ATOMS: atom_id res chain seq x y z
N MET A 1 -26.12 -47.81 -28.42
CA MET A 1 -26.36 -46.71 -27.46
C MET A 1 -27.21 -45.65 -28.13
N THR A 2 -28.30 -45.22 -27.51
CA THR A 2 -29.17 -44.17 -28.03
C THR A 2 -28.52 -42.79 -27.93
N LEU A 3 -28.89 -41.87 -28.83
CA LEU A 3 -28.39 -40.48 -28.87
C LEU A 3 -28.56 -39.77 -27.51
N ALA A 4 -29.65 -40.06 -26.81
CA ALA A 4 -29.95 -39.50 -25.48
C ALA A 4 -28.93 -39.90 -24.40
N VAL A 5 -28.43 -41.14 -24.41
CA VAL A 5 -27.41 -41.60 -23.45
C VAL A 5 -26.08 -40.88 -23.67
N LYS A 6 -25.70 -40.66 -24.95
CA LYS A 6 -24.49 -39.89 -25.28
C LYS A 6 -24.63 -38.42 -24.84
N LEU A 7 -25.77 -37.80 -25.12
CA LEU A 7 -26.04 -36.40 -24.73
C LEU A 7 -26.00 -36.22 -23.20
N ALA A 8 -26.64 -37.12 -22.45
CA ALA A 8 -26.61 -37.10 -20.99
C ALA A 8 -25.18 -37.25 -20.43
N GLY A 9 -24.35 -38.11 -21.04
CA GLY A 9 -22.94 -38.26 -20.70
C GLY A 9 -22.13 -36.98 -20.94
N MET A 10 -22.32 -36.33 -22.10
CA MET A 10 -21.65 -35.07 -22.43
C MET A 10 -22.04 -33.94 -21.48
N LEU A 11 -23.32 -33.82 -21.14
CA LEU A 11 -23.80 -32.84 -20.16
C LEU A 11 -23.21 -33.06 -18.76
N LYS A 12 -23.09 -34.32 -18.33
CA LYS A 12 -22.48 -34.65 -17.03
C LYS A 12 -20.99 -34.29 -17.01
N ALA A 13 -20.26 -34.58 -18.09
CA ALA A 13 -18.85 -34.23 -18.22
C ALA A 13 -18.63 -32.70 -18.21
N ALA A 14 -19.42 -31.96 -19.00
CA ALA A 14 -19.37 -30.50 -19.02
C ALA A 14 -19.68 -29.88 -17.64
N LYS A 15 -20.65 -30.43 -16.92
CA LYS A 15 -20.97 -30.00 -15.56
C LYS A 15 -19.81 -30.27 -14.58
N SER A 16 -19.16 -31.43 -14.67
CA SER A 16 -17.99 -31.73 -13.83
C SER A 16 -16.85 -30.76 -14.09
N ALA A 17 -16.51 -30.56 -15.36
CA ALA A 17 -15.46 -29.62 -15.76
C ALA A 17 -15.76 -28.19 -15.28
N SER A 18 -17.01 -27.73 -15.39
CA SER A 18 -17.42 -26.41 -14.88
C SER A 18 -17.27 -26.29 -13.36
N VAL A 19 -17.58 -27.35 -12.61
CA VAL A 19 -17.38 -27.37 -11.15
C VAL A 19 -15.89 -27.30 -10.82
N GLU A 20 -15.08 -28.14 -11.45
CA GLU A 20 -13.61 -28.17 -11.24
C GLU A 20 -12.94 -26.82 -11.57
N VAL A 21 -13.34 -26.19 -12.67
CA VAL A 21 -12.86 -24.84 -13.04
C VAL A 21 -13.27 -23.80 -11.99
N THR A 22 -14.52 -23.84 -11.52
CA THR A 22 -15.02 -22.88 -10.52
C THR A 22 -14.28 -23.05 -9.19
N GLU A 23 -14.09 -24.30 -8.74
CA GLU A 23 -13.35 -24.60 -7.51
C GLU A 23 -11.88 -24.16 -7.61
N GLY A 24 -11.23 -24.39 -8.76
CA GLY A 24 -9.86 -23.92 -9.00
C GLY A 24 -9.76 -22.39 -9.00
N LEU A 25 -10.72 -21.71 -9.61
CA LEU A 25 -10.79 -20.26 -9.63
C LEU A 25 -11.03 -19.67 -8.23
N ASP A 26 -11.93 -20.26 -7.46
CA ASP A 26 -12.21 -19.84 -6.09
C ASP A 26 -10.98 -20.02 -5.19
N ALA A 27 -10.22 -21.09 -5.37
CA ALA A 27 -8.96 -21.30 -4.66
C ALA A 27 -7.91 -20.22 -5.01
N LEU A 28 -7.71 -19.91 -6.29
CA LEU A 28 -6.79 -18.84 -6.72
C LEU A 28 -7.21 -17.48 -6.15
N ARG A 29 -8.51 -17.17 -6.19
CA ARG A 29 -9.05 -15.90 -5.67
C ARG A 29 -8.89 -15.78 -4.16
N ALA A 30 -9.06 -16.87 -3.42
CA ALA A 30 -8.81 -16.91 -2.00
C ALA A 30 -7.33 -16.61 -1.70
N GLU A 31 -6.40 -17.22 -2.44
CA GLU A 31 -4.97 -16.99 -2.26
C GLU A 31 -4.55 -15.55 -2.59
N ILE A 32 -5.08 -14.98 -3.69
CA ILE A 32 -4.86 -13.56 -4.04
C ILE A 32 -5.39 -12.64 -2.94
N SER A 33 -6.60 -12.92 -2.42
CA SER A 33 -7.18 -12.15 -1.31
C SER A 33 -6.30 -12.21 -0.06
N ASP A 34 -5.78 -13.39 0.29
CA ASP A 34 -4.89 -13.57 1.43
C ASP A 34 -3.56 -12.83 1.26
N LEU A 35 -2.97 -12.84 0.06
CA LEU A 35 -1.75 -12.08 -0.23
C LEU A 35 -2.00 -10.57 -0.21
N LYS A 36 -3.11 -10.09 -0.77
CA LYS A 36 -3.53 -8.67 -0.68
C LYS A 36 -3.72 -8.25 0.78
N ALA A 37 -4.32 -9.10 1.62
CA ALA A 37 -4.46 -8.85 3.04
C ALA A 37 -3.10 -8.78 3.77
N LYS A 38 -2.18 -9.71 3.48
CA LYS A 38 -0.80 -9.68 4.02
C LYS A 38 -0.04 -8.43 3.59
N ARG A 39 -0.17 -8.02 2.32
CA ARG A 39 0.42 -6.77 1.79
C ARG A 39 -0.08 -5.56 2.56
N ASN A 40 -1.40 -5.45 2.73
CA ASN A 40 -1.99 -4.36 3.51
C ASN A 40 -1.53 -4.37 4.97
N GLN A 41 -1.37 -5.55 5.57
CA GLN A 41 -0.81 -5.68 6.91
C GLN A 41 0.62 -5.13 6.97
N VAL A 42 1.49 -5.49 6.01
CA VAL A 42 2.87 -5.00 5.93
C VAL A 42 2.91 -3.48 5.76
N GLU A 43 2.11 -2.92 4.84
CA GLU A 43 2.02 -1.47 4.61
C GLU A 43 1.56 -0.70 5.85
N SER A 44 0.76 -1.33 6.71
CA SER A 44 0.30 -0.73 7.97
C SER A 44 1.31 -0.83 9.12
N THR A 45 2.41 -1.56 8.94
CA THR A 45 3.42 -1.68 9.99
C THR A 45 4.17 -0.36 10.22
N PRO A 46 4.46 0.02 11.47
CA PRO A 46 5.21 1.23 11.76
C PRO A 46 6.63 1.12 11.20
N VAL A 47 7.20 2.22 10.72
CA VAL A 47 8.63 2.28 10.38
C VAL A 47 9.49 2.02 11.62
N PRO A 48 10.78 1.68 11.51
CA PRO A 48 11.63 1.51 12.69
C PRO A 48 11.63 2.75 13.58
N LYS A 49 11.61 2.57 14.91
CA LYS A 49 11.52 3.69 15.85
C LYS A 49 12.58 4.77 15.62
N GLN A 50 13.81 4.36 15.31
CA GLN A 50 14.90 5.31 15.01
C GLN A 50 14.59 6.19 13.80
N GLU A 51 13.97 5.63 12.77
CA GLU A 51 13.54 6.37 11.59
C GLU A 51 12.38 7.32 11.92
N ALA A 52 11.43 6.92 12.76
CA ALA A 52 10.37 7.81 13.25
C ALA A 52 10.94 9.00 14.06
N LEU A 53 11.91 8.75 14.94
CA LEU A 53 12.59 9.81 15.69
C LEU A 53 13.39 10.75 14.78
N LYS A 54 14.05 10.20 13.74
CA LYS A 54 14.73 11.01 12.72
C LYS A 54 13.74 11.90 11.95
N ARG A 55 12.56 11.38 11.61
CA ARG A 55 11.49 12.17 10.96
C ARG A 55 10.98 13.27 11.87
N LEU A 56 10.82 13.00 13.16
CA LEU A 56 10.48 14.01 14.17
C LEU A 56 11.53 15.13 14.19
N ASP A 57 12.81 14.76 14.32
CA ASP A 57 13.89 15.74 14.39
C ASP A 57 13.96 16.59 13.11
N ALA A 58 13.79 15.99 11.93
CA ALA A 58 13.74 16.70 10.65
C ALA A 58 12.54 17.66 10.54
N PHE A 59 11.36 17.22 10.99
CA PHE A 59 10.15 18.04 11.00
C PHE A 59 10.31 19.26 11.94
N LEU A 60 10.83 19.05 13.15
CA LEU A 60 11.07 20.11 14.12
C LEU A 60 12.13 21.12 13.63
N ALA A 61 13.19 20.65 12.98
CA ALA A 61 14.17 21.52 12.34
C ALA A 61 13.54 22.40 11.25
N GLN A 62 12.68 21.81 10.39
CA GLN A 62 11.97 22.55 9.36
C GLN A 62 11.03 23.62 9.95
N LEU A 63 10.36 23.34 11.07
CA LEU A 63 9.53 24.34 11.76
C LEU A 63 10.38 25.50 12.30
N GLY A 64 11.55 25.21 12.88
CA GLY A 64 12.49 26.23 13.34
C GLY A 64 12.94 27.15 12.20
N GLU A 65 13.42 26.57 11.09
CA GLU A 65 13.84 27.34 9.91
C GLU A 65 12.73 28.23 9.35
N ARG A 66 11.48 27.75 9.33
CA ARG A 66 10.35 28.54 8.84
C ARG A 66 9.98 29.66 9.81
N ALA A 67 10.01 29.40 11.11
CA ALA A 67 9.77 30.44 12.12
C ALA A 67 10.82 31.56 12.04
N GLU A 68 12.08 31.22 11.84
CA GLU A 68 13.17 32.19 11.69
C GLU A 68 13.01 33.12 10.47
N ARG A 69 12.35 32.66 9.40
CA ARG A 69 12.03 33.52 8.24
C ARG A 69 11.06 34.65 8.59
N PHE A 70 10.16 34.41 9.54
CA PHE A 70 9.17 35.39 9.97
C PHE A 70 9.62 36.18 11.20
N PHE A 71 10.54 35.62 11.98
CA PHE A 71 11.02 36.20 13.23
C PHE A 71 12.55 36.01 13.36
N TYR A 72 13.31 37.06 13.05
CA TYR A 72 14.76 37.07 13.19
C TYR A 72 15.20 38.15 14.18
N ALA A 73 16.05 37.79 15.14
CA ALA A 73 16.42 38.67 16.26
C ALA A 73 17.09 39.99 15.81
N GLN A 74 17.74 39.99 14.64
CA GLN A 74 18.47 41.16 14.13
C GLN A 74 17.56 42.37 13.91
N VAL A 75 16.25 42.17 13.68
CA VAL A 75 15.29 43.26 13.52
C VAL A 75 15.24 44.16 14.77
N PHE A 76 15.40 43.58 15.96
CA PHE A 76 15.37 44.32 17.24
C PHE A 76 16.68 45.05 17.55
N THR A 77 17.74 44.77 16.80
CA THR A 77 19.04 45.44 16.94
C THR A 77 19.26 46.57 15.94
N GLN A 78 18.27 46.86 15.08
CA GLN A 78 18.36 47.93 14.08
C GLN A 78 18.37 49.30 14.77
N ARG A 79 19.36 50.13 14.42
CA ARG A 79 19.53 51.49 14.98
C ARG A 79 18.57 52.51 14.35
N GLU A 80 18.34 52.37 13.05
CA GLU A 80 17.48 53.22 12.23
C GLU A 80 16.49 52.32 11.48
N ASP A 81 15.29 52.83 11.16
CA ASP A 81 14.25 52.13 10.42
C ASP A 81 13.72 50.82 11.04
N TYR A 82 13.68 50.73 12.39
CA TYR A 82 13.06 49.61 13.09
C TYR A 82 11.62 49.38 12.58
N ARG A 83 11.37 48.18 12.08
CA ARG A 83 10.03 47.68 11.76
C ARG A 83 9.76 46.43 12.59
N PRO A 84 8.72 46.40 13.43
CA PRO A 84 8.39 45.18 14.16
C PRO A 84 8.11 44.05 13.15
N PRO A 85 8.55 42.80 13.44
CA PRO A 85 8.27 41.67 12.57
C PRO A 85 6.75 41.50 12.40
N ALA A 86 6.31 41.43 11.14
CA ALA A 86 4.90 41.29 10.80
C ALA A 86 4.48 39.82 10.92
N ILE A 87 4.07 39.42 12.11
CA ILE A 87 3.41 38.13 12.33
C ILE A 87 1.95 38.28 11.90
N LEU A 88 1.58 37.54 10.86
CA LEU A 88 0.20 37.51 10.36
C LEU A 88 -0.56 36.41 11.09
N PRO A 89 -1.90 36.54 11.26
CA PRO A 89 -2.71 35.46 11.81
C PRO A 89 -2.51 34.12 11.07
N SER A 90 -2.22 34.17 9.77
CA SER A 90 -1.99 32.99 8.93
C SER A 90 -0.69 32.24 9.21
N ASN A 91 0.34 32.88 9.78
CA ASN A 91 1.63 32.22 10.09
C ASN A 91 1.94 32.13 11.60
N MET A 92 1.10 32.73 12.46
CA MET A 92 1.31 32.76 13.91
C MET A 92 1.47 31.35 14.51
N GLY A 93 0.70 30.36 14.04
CA GLY A 93 0.81 28.98 14.51
C GLY A 93 2.15 28.33 14.16
N GLU A 94 2.67 28.57 12.95
CA GLU A 94 3.96 28.05 12.50
C GLU A 94 5.12 28.68 13.27
N VAL A 95 5.06 30.00 13.49
CA VAL A 95 6.04 30.72 14.31
C VAL A 95 6.06 30.19 15.75
N ALA A 96 4.88 30.05 16.37
CA ALA A 96 4.77 29.51 17.73
C ALA A 96 5.30 28.08 17.83
N LEU A 97 4.94 27.21 16.88
CA LEU A 97 5.41 25.82 16.86
C LEU A 97 6.92 25.71 16.60
N GLY A 98 7.48 26.54 15.71
CA GLY A 98 8.92 26.56 15.46
C GLY A 98 9.75 26.94 16.68
N PHE A 99 9.33 27.96 17.45
CA PHE A 99 9.99 28.31 18.70
C PHE A 99 9.75 27.29 19.83
N ALA A 100 8.59 26.65 19.84
CA ALA A 100 8.29 25.57 20.80
C ALA A 100 8.95 24.24 20.42
N ALA A 101 9.52 24.09 19.22
CA ALA A 101 10.03 22.82 18.71
C ALA A 101 11.02 22.12 19.67
N PRO A 102 12.00 22.81 20.30
CA PRO A 102 12.89 22.17 21.27
C PRO A 102 12.16 21.63 22.51
N LEU A 103 11.11 22.31 22.97
CA LEU A 103 10.30 21.90 24.13
C LEU A 103 9.39 20.71 23.79
N LEU A 104 8.89 20.66 22.56
CA LEU A 104 8.00 19.58 22.09
C LEU A 104 8.77 18.28 21.83
N ARG A 105 10.06 18.37 21.50
CA ARG A 105 10.87 17.23 21.08
C ARG A 105 10.82 16.06 22.05
N GLU A 106 11.11 16.31 23.33
CA GLU A 106 11.13 15.25 24.36
C GLU A 106 9.74 14.63 24.55
N ARG A 107 8.70 15.46 24.60
CA ARG A 107 7.32 14.98 24.79
C ARG A 107 6.85 14.12 23.62
N VAL A 108 7.09 14.56 22.39
CA VAL A 108 6.68 13.81 21.19
C VAL A 108 7.52 12.55 21.03
N ALA A 109 8.83 12.59 21.31
CA ALA A 109 9.68 11.39 21.28
C ALA A 109 9.24 10.34 22.32
N ALA A 110 8.77 10.77 23.50
CA ALA A 110 8.18 9.88 24.49
C ALA A 110 6.88 9.23 23.99
N LEU A 111 5.99 10.00 23.36
CA LEU A 111 4.75 9.48 22.77
C LEU A 111 5.02 8.50 21.62
N ILE A 112 5.99 8.81 20.75
CA ILE A 112 6.47 7.87 19.73
C ILE A 112 7.01 6.61 20.42
N SER A 113 7.82 6.75 21.47
CA SER A 113 8.36 5.58 22.16
C SER A 113 7.28 4.68 22.76
N GLU A 114 6.21 5.27 23.28
CA GLU A 114 5.05 4.56 23.84
C GLU A 114 4.25 3.82 22.76
N SER A 115 4.07 4.42 21.58
CA SER A 115 3.33 3.79 20.48
C SER A 115 4.01 2.55 19.90
N TYR A 116 5.31 2.33 20.20
CA TYR A 116 6.10 1.19 19.76
C TYR A 116 6.10 0.02 20.77
N GLY A 117 5.16 0.01 21.72
CA GLY A 117 5.05 -1.09 22.71
C GLY A 117 4.87 -2.49 22.11
N THR A 118 4.43 -2.59 20.85
CA THR A 118 4.28 -3.86 20.11
C THR A 118 5.53 -4.28 19.32
N GLY A 119 6.58 -3.47 19.32
CA GLY A 119 7.84 -3.71 18.60
C GLY A 119 8.08 -2.77 17.42
N ASP A 120 9.30 -2.84 16.88
CA ASP A 120 9.68 -2.15 15.65
C ASP A 120 9.14 -2.89 14.42
N GLY A 121 8.67 -2.17 13.41
CA GLY A 121 8.43 -2.75 12.11
C GLY A 121 9.72 -2.96 11.29
N PRO A 122 9.59 -3.53 10.08
CA PRO A 122 10.74 -3.85 9.24
C PRO A 122 11.53 -2.59 8.86
N SER A 123 12.83 -2.76 8.59
CA SER A 123 13.64 -1.68 7.98
C SER A 123 13.03 -1.25 6.65
N THR A 124 13.30 -0.02 6.20
CA THR A 124 12.78 0.48 4.92
C THR A 124 13.12 -0.45 3.75
N GLU A 125 14.33 -1.03 3.75
CA GLU A 125 14.76 -1.96 2.71
C GLU A 125 14.05 -3.32 2.83
N ALA A 126 13.93 -3.87 4.04
CA ALA A 126 13.19 -5.10 4.26
C ALA A 126 11.70 -4.94 3.91
N HIS A 127 11.08 -3.83 4.29
CA HIS A 127 9.70 -3.49 3.93
C HIS A 127 9.52 -3.49 2.41
N ARG A 128 10.40 -2.78 1.69
CA ARG A 128 10.38 -2.73 0.22
C ARG A 128 10.50 -4.12 -0.39
N GLN A 129 11.44 -4.95 0.10
CA GLN A 129 11.62 -6.31 -0.40
C GLN A 129 10.38 -7.19 -0.17
N ILE A 130 9.76 -7.09 1.01
CA ILE A 130 8.53 -7.83 1.33
C ILE A 130 7.39 -7.40 0.42
N VAL A 131 7.16 -6.09 0.24
CA VAL A 131 6.09 -5.57 -0.62
C VAL A 131 6.32 -5.95 -2.08
N THR A 132 7.54 -5.76 -2.60
CA THR A 132 7.87 -6.16 -3.98
C THR A 132 7.65 -7.65 -4.21
N LYS A 133 8.01 -8.49 -3.23
CA LYS A 133 7.76 -9.92 -3.33
C LYS A 133 6.25 -10.23 -3.35
N LEU A 134 5.49 -9.67 -2.41
CA LEU A 134 4.04 -9.87 -2.37
C LEU A 134 3.35 -9.38 -3.66
N ASP A 135 3.80 -8.26 -4.22
CA ASP A 135 3.28 -7.73 -5.48
C ASP A 135 3.58 -8.65 -6.67
N ALA A 136 4.78 -9.27 -6.69
CA ALA A 136 5.11 -10.28 -7.70
C ALA A 136 4.26 -11.55 -7.53
N ASP A 137 4.15 -12.07 -6.31
CA ASP A 137 3.36 -13.28 -6.00
C ASP A 137 1.86 -13.07 -6.35
N ILE A 138 1.30 -11.89 -6.02
CA ILE A 138 -0.09 -11.52 -6.40
C ILE A 138 -0.23 -11.48 -7.93
N PHE A 139 0.71 -10.84 -8.62
CA PHE A 139 0.65 -10.69 -10.07
C PHE A 139 0.75 -12.04 -10.79
N GLU A 140 1.61 -12.95 -10.33
CA GLU A 140 1.70 -14.32 -10.86
C GLU A 140 0.39 -15.10 -10.70
N LEU A 141 -0.26 -15.00 -9.53
CA LEU A 141 -1.57 -15.63 -9.32
C LEU A 141 -2.67 -15.00 -10.18
N GLU A 142 -2.63 -13.69 -10.42
CA GLU A 142 -3.59 -13.01 -11.30
C GLU A 142 -3.39 -13.40 -12.78
N LEU A 143 -2.16 -13.69 -13.22
CA LEU A 143 -1.91 -14.29 -14.54
C LEU A 143 -2.46 -15.72 -14.62
N ALA A 144 -2.30 -16.53 -13.57
CA ALA A 144 -2.89 -17.87 -13.52
C ALA A 144 -4.43 -17.83 -13.51
N GLU A 145 -5.02 -16.87 -12.80
CA GLU A 145 -6.47 -16.59 -12.82
C GLU A 145 -6.94 -16.30 -14.25
N GLU A 146 -6.29 -15.36 -14.95
CA GLU A 146 -6.68 -14.99 -16.32
C GLU A 146 -6.51 -16.15 -17.30
N ALA A 147 -5.44 -16.96 -17.18
CA ALA A 147 -5.25 -18.16 -17.98
C ALA A 147 -6.43 -19.14 -17.81
N LEU A 148 -6.87 -19.36 -16.57
CA LEU A 148 -7.98 -20.27 -16.27
C LEU A 148 -9.31 -19.71 -16.80
N VAL A 149 -9.53 -18.40 -16.66
CA VAL A 149 -10.70 -17.70 -17.21
C VAL A 149 -10.75 -17.86 -18.74
N ARG A 150 -9.65 -17.59 -19.45
CA ARG A 150 -9.63 -17.73 -20.93
C ARG A 150 -9.87 -19.15 -21.40
N ASN A 151 -9.28 -20.14 -20.72
CA ASN A 151 -9.51 -21.55 -21.04
C ASN A 151 -10.97 -21.97 -20.79
N ALA A 152 -11.59 -21.46 -19.72
CA ALA A 152 -13.01 -21.69 -19.44
C ALA A 152 -13.91 -21.04 -20.49
N GLU A 153 -13.62 -19.78 -20.86
CA GLU A 153 -14.35 -19.04 -21.91
C GLU A 153 -14.24 -19.76 -23.26
N ALA A 154 -13.06 -20.27 -23.61
CA ALA A 154 -12.84 -21.08 -24.82
C ALA A 154 -13.63 -22.40 -24.81
N ALA A 155 -13.91 -22.95 -23.62
CA ALA A 155 -14.78 -24.11 -23.43
C ALA A 155 -16.28 -23.75 -23.38
N GLY A 156 -16.63 -22.46 -23.57
CA GLY A 156 -18.01 -21.97 -23.54
C GLY A 156 -18.57 -21.74 -22.13
N ILE A 157 -17.70 -21.64 -21.12
CA ILE A 157 -18.06 -21.31 -19.74
C ILE A 157 -17.78 -19.82 -19.53
N GLU A 158 -18.83 -19.02 -19.39
CA GLU A 158 -18.70 -17.59 -19.12
C GLU A 158 -18.27 -17.36 -17.66
N ILE A 159 -17.16 -16.66 -17.46
CA ILE A 159 -16.64 -16.31 -16.13
C ILE A 159 -16.44 -14.80 -16.06
N LEU A 160 -17.02 -14.18 -15.04
CA LEU A 160 -16.79 -12.77 -14.77
C LEU A 160 -15.41 -12.57 -14.15
N ARG A 161 -14.65 -11.65 -14.77
CA ARG A 161 -13.40 -11.13 -14.22
C ARG A 161 -13.68 -10.27 -12.98
N ARG A 162 -12.75 -10.25 -12.03
CA ARG A 162 -12.86 -9.40 -10.83
C ARG A 162 -12.61 -7.94 -11.21
N ALA A 163 -13.31 -7.01 -10.56
CA ALA A 163 -13.16 -5.58 -10.82
C ALA A 163 -11.83 -5.01 -10.30
N ASP A 164 -11.16 -5.70 -9.38
CA ASP A 164 -9.89 -5.31 -8.75
C ASP A 164 -8.67 -6.08 -9.25
N ALA A 165 -8.81 -6.85 -10.34
CA ALA A 165 -7.69 -7.54 -10.99
C ALA A 165 -6.72 -6.53 -11.63
N ASP A 166 -5.42 -6.80 -11.58
CA ASP A 166 -4.42 -5.94 -12.23
C ASP A 166 -4.68 -5.91 -13.76
N PRO A 167 -4.85 -4.72 -14.36
CA PRO A 167 -5.11 -4.61 -15.79
C PRO A 167 -3.99 -5.22 -16.64
N ARG A 168 -2.75 -5.29 -16.14
CA ARG A 168 -1.62 -5.94 -16.83
C ARG A 168 -1.81 -7.45 -16.92
N ALA A 169 -2.41 -8.08 -15.91
CA ALA A 169 -2.71 -9.51 -15.93
C ALA A 169 -3.88 -9.81 -16.88
N VAL A 170 -4.97 -9.04 -16.76
CA VAL A 170 -6.16 -9.19 -17.60
C VAL A 170 -5.84 -8.99 -19.09
N LEU A 171 -4.99 -8.02 -19.41
CA LEU A 171 -4.59 -7.68 -20.78
C LEU A 171 -3.32 -8.40 -21.25
N ALA A 172 -2.80 -9.38 -20.50
CA ALA A 172 -1.62 -10.12 -20.90
C ALA A 172 -1.85 -10.88 -22.23
N SER A 173 -0.83 -10.94 -23.08
CA SER A 173 -0.86 -11.81 -24.27
C SER A 173 -0.84 -13.28 -23.87
N ASP A 174 -1.39 -14.15 -24.71
CA ASP A 174 -1.43 -15.61 -24.45
C ASP A 174 -0.02 -16.19 -24.20
N ASP A 175 1.01 -15.69 -24.89
CA ASP A 175 2.42 -16.10 -24.69
C ASP A 175 3.00 -15.75 -23.31
N SER A 176 2.35 -14.85 -22.57
CA SER A 176 2.76 -14.41 -21.23
C SER A 176 1.94 -15.06 -20.12
N LEU A 177 0.90 -15.83 -20.46
CA LEU A 177 0.11 -16.57 -19.50
C LEU A 177 0.78 -17.92 -19.18
N PRO A 178 0.67 -18.41 -17.94
CA PRO A 178 1.15 -19.74 -17.61
C PRO A 178 0.37 -20.80 -18.42
N SER A 179 1.08 -21.81 -18.91
CA SER A 179 0.45 -22.98 -19.54
C SER A 179 -0.29 -23.79 -18.47
N LEU A 180 -1.60 -23.96 -18.65
CA LEU A 180 -2.46 -24.81 -17.81
C LEU A 180 -2.60 -26.22 -18.39
#